data_AF-A0A7C1R2Y5-F1
#
_entry.id   AF-A0A7C1R2Y5-F1
#
_cell.length_a   1.000
_cell.length_b   1.000
_cell.length_c   1.000
_cell.angle_alpha   90.00
_cell.angle_beta   90.00
_cell.angle_gamma   90.00
#
_symmetry.space_group_name_H-M   'P 1'
#
loop_
_entity.id
_entity.type
_entity.pdbx_description
1 polymer ?
#
loop_
_entity_poly.entity_id
_entity_poly.type
_entity_poly.pdbx_seq_one_letter_code
_entity_poly.pdbx_strand_id
1 'polypeptide(L)'
;MAWPATQAKDFDAQQLILDADADTHFTADTDDRLDLALSGTDLFRWDGTATTPVNGLDWIASATGSPVQIKAVGSDSTISINLIPKGGAGEVQINGVNIAASTNEGRRIGLADFRGQTARAMAADIAGNIPLITQVSY
;
A
#
# COMPACT_ATOMS: atom_id res chain seq x y z
N MET A 1 -24.64 -28.65 -18.16
CA MET A 1 -25.33 -28.91 -16.88
C MET A 1 -24.98 -27.76 -15.95
N ALA A 2 -25.96 -27.10 -15.33
CA ALA A 2 -25.70 -26.02 -14.39
C ALA A 2 -24.92 -26.55 -13.18
N TRP A 3 -23.96 -25.78 -12.65
CA TRP A 3 -23.28 -26.19 -11.42
C TRP A 3 -24.25 -26.22 -10.24
N PRO A 4 -24.32 -27.33 -9.50
CA PRO A 4 -25.06 -27.34 -8.24
C PRO A 4 -24.32 -26.43 -7.25
N ALA A 5 -24.96 -25.34 -6.84
CA ALA A 5 -24.42 -24.31 -5.95
C ALA A 5 -24.00 -24.79 -4.55
N THR A 6 -24.14 -26.08 -4.25
CA THR A 6 -23.85 -26.70 -2.96
C THR A 6 -22.60 -27.56 -2.93
N GLN A 7 -21.89 -27.71 -4.06
CA GLN A 7 -20.65 -28.49 -4.13
C GLN A 7 -19.50 -27.62 -4.61
N ALA A 8 -18.32 -27.81 -4.02
CA ALA A 8 -17.10 -27.17 -4.48
C ALA A 8 -16.82 -27.56 -5.93
N LYS A 9 -16.44 -26.58 -6.75
CA LYS A 9 -16.09 -26.80 -8.15
C LYS A 9 -14.59 -26.56 -8.32
N ASP A 10 -13.87 -27.65 -8.55
CA ASP A 10 -12.53 -27.58 -9.10
C ASP A 10 -12.60 -27.27 -10.60
N PHE A 11 -11.74 -26.37 -11.04
CA PHE A 11 -11.60 -25.93 -12.41
C PHE A 11 -10.45 -26.63 -13.14
N ASP A 12 -9.68 -27.50 -12.48
CA ASP A 12 -8.62 -28.29 -13.10
C ASP A 12 -7.61 -27.41 -13.90
N ALA A 13 -7.19 -26.30 -13.30
CA ALA A 13 -6.36 -25.25 -13.91
C ALA A 13 -7.00 -24.53 -15.13
N GLN A 14 -8.29 -24.72 -15.37
CA GLN A 14 -9.06 -23.96 -16.37
C GLN A 14 -9.56 -22.62 -15.79
N GLN A 15 -9.97 -21.72 -16.68
CA GLN A 15 -10.45 -20.39 -16.32
C GLN A 15 -11.95 -20.39 -16.02
N LEU A 16 -12.37 -19.69 -14.97
CA LEU A 16 -13.75 -19.23 -14.79
C LEU A 16 -13.93 -17.91 -15.53
N ILE A 17 -14.63 -17.93 -16.66
CA ILE A 17 -14.94 -16.73 -17.44
C ILE A 17 -16.13 -15.98 -16.81
N LEU A 18 -16.03 -14.66 -16.70
CA LEU A 18 -17.02 -13.81 -16.03
C LEU A 18 -17.85 -12.92 -16.98
N ASP A 19 -17.41 -12.76 -18.23
CA ASP A 19 -18.06 -11.94 -19.24
C ASP A 19 -18.23 -12.67 -20.59
N ALA A 20 -18.82 -11.98 -21.57
CA ALA A 20 -19.25 -12.57 -22.82
C ALA A 20 -18.12 -12.69 -23.87
N ASP A 21 -17.16 -11.78 -23.85
CA ASP A 21 -15.99 -11.75 -24.73
C ASP A 21 -14.76 -12.46 -24.14
N ALA A 22 -14.89 -12.96 -22.90
CA ALA A 22 -13.97 -13.87 -22.24
C ALA A 22 -12.59 -13.28 -21.92
N ASP A 23 -12.50 -11.95 -21.75
CA ASP A 23 -11.26 -11.29 -21.35
C ASP A 23 -11.18 -11.01 -19.84
N THR A 24 -12.28 -11.23 -19.10
CA THR A 24 -12.33 -11.26 -17.63
C THR A 24 -12.50 -12.68 -17.11
N HIS A 25 -11.54 -13.17 -16.32
CA HIS A 25 -11.61 -14.52 -15.76
C HIS A 25 -10.88 -14.65 -14.42
N PHE A 26 -11.21 -15.72 -13.67
CA PHE A 26 -10.39 -16.22 -12.56
C PHE A 26 -9.66 -17.49 -13.00
N THR A 27 -8.40 -17.65 -12.62
CA THR A 27 -7.64 -18.88 -12.85
C THR A 27 -6.70 -19.14 -11.68
N ALA A 28 -6.38 -20.43 -11.49
CA ALA A 28 -5.26 -20.88 -10.67
C ALA A 28 -4.33 -21.64 -11.61
N ASP A 29 -3.45 -20.90 -12.30
CA ASP A 29 -2.63 -21.40 -13.41
C ASP A 29 -1.45 -22.28 -12.95
N THR A 30 -1.05 -22.13 -11.68
CA THR A 30 -0.03 -22.90 -10.96
C THR A 30 -0.42 -22.98 -9.47
N ASP A 31 0.10 -24.01 -8.77
CA ASP A 31 -0.15 -24.22 -7.35
C ASP A 31 0.13 -22.92 -6.56
N ASP A 32 -0.86 -22.51 -5.75
CA ASP A 32 -0.87 -21.32 -4.89
C ASP A 32 -1.02 -19.92 -5.55
N ARG A 33 -1.36 -19.78 -6.84
CA ARG A 33 -1.61 -18.46 -7.47
C ARG A 33 -3.08 -18.22 -7.84
N LEU A 34 -3.60 -17.02 -7.56
CA LEU A 34 -4.93 -16.55 -8.01
C LEU A 34 -4.81 -15.18 -8.69
N ASP A 35 -5.31 -15.09 -9.93
CA ASP A 35 -5.22 -13.90 -10.77
C ASP A 35 -6.59 -13.33 -11.16
N LEU A 36 -6.67 -11.99 -11.23
CA LEU A 36 -7.75 -11.23 -11.83
C LEU A 36 -7.23 -10.50 -13.08
N ALA A 37 -7.72 -10.90 -14.25
CA ALA A 37 -7.31 -10.34 -15.53
C ALA A 37 -8.38 -9.44 -16.15
N LEU A 38 -7.92 -8.43 -16.90
CA LEU A 38 -8.76 -7.61 -17.79
C LEU A 38 -7.96 -7.33 -19.07
N SER A 39 -8.60 -7.44 -20.23
CA SER A 39 -7.95 -7.21 -21.53
C SER A 39 -6.65 -8.02 -21.68
N GLY A 40 -6.64 -9.25 -21.17
CA GLY A 40 -5.49 -10.16 -21.23
C GLY A 40 -4.29 -9.79 -20.35
N THR A 41 -4.45 -8.87 -19.38
CA THR A 41 -3.41 -8.52 -18.41
C THR A 41 -3.84 -8.83 -16.98
N ASP A 42 -3.00 -9.53 -16.22
CA ASP A 42 -3.20 -9.77 -14.79
C ASP A 42 -3.00 -8.48 -14.00
N LEU A 43 -4.09 -7.92 -13.46
CA LEU A 43 -4.07 -6.64 -12.74
C LEU A 43 -3.96 -6.83 -11.23
N PHE A 44 -4.49 -7.94 -10.71
CA PHE A 44 -4.45 -8.26 -9.29
C PHE A 44 -4.11 -9.73 -9.11
N ARG A 45 -3.09 -9.99 -8.28
CA ARG A 45 -2.49 -11.31 -8.16
C ARG A 45 -2.20 -11.63 -6.71
N TRP A 46 -2.70 -12.76 -6.24
CA TRP A 46 -2.21 -13.38 -5.00
C TRP A 46 -1.13 -14.38 -5.38
N ASP A 47 0.10 -14.01 -5.04
CA ASP A 47 1.29 -14.81 -5.30
C ASP A 47 1.59 -15.66 -4.06
N GLY A 48 1.19 -16.92 -4.09
CA GLY A 48 1.48 -17.89 -3.05
C GLY A 48 2.80 -18.64 -3.24
N THR A 49 3.80 -18.06 -3.93
CA THR A 49 5.15 -18.66 -4.06
C THR A 49 5.83 -19.03 -2.73
N ALA A 50 5.32 -18.52 -1.59
CA ALA A 50 5.66 -19.05 -0.28
C ALA A 50 5.06 -20.45 -0.10
N THR A 51 5.92 -21.46 0.06
CA THR A 51 5.54 -22.89 0.17
C THR A 51 4.53 -23.20 1.29
N THR A 52 4.39 -22.29 2.26
CA THR A 52 3.32 -22.24 3.26
C THR A 52 3.03 -20.76 3.61
N PRO A 53 2.04 -20.09 3.00
CA PRO A 53 1.77 -18.69 3.31
C PRO A 53 1.24 -18.55 4.75
N VAL A 54 1.97 -17.78 5.58
CA VAL A 54 1.67 -17.58 7.01
C VAL A 54 0.95 -16.25 7.29
N ASN A 55 1.21 -15.26 6.44
CA ASN A 55 0.75 -13.88 6.62
C ASN A 55 0.02 -13.38 5.35
N GLY A 56 -0.95 -12.50 5.54
CA GLY A 56 -1.78 -11.92 4.48
C GLY A 56 -2.32 -10.54 4.84
N LEU A 57 -3.33 -10.08 4.09
CA LEU A 57 -3.96 -8.77 4.24
C LEU A 57 -5.50 -8.88 4.24
N ASP A 58 -6.14 -8.22 5.19
CA ASP A 58 -7.58 -7.93 5.17
C ASP A 58 -7.83 -6.51 4.64
N TRP A 59 -8.84 -6.40 3.76
CA TRP A 59 -9.40 -5.12 3.31
C TRP A 59 -10.70 -4.86 4.08
N ILE A 60 -10.65 -3.94 5.04
CA ILE A 60 -11.69 -3.77 6.04
C ILE A 60 -12.60 -2.61 5.64
N ALA A 61 -13.84 -2.93 5.30
CA ALA A 61 -14.90 -1.94 5.11
C ALA A 61 -15.17 -1.15 6.39
N SER A 62 -15.59 0.11 6.25
CA SER A 62 -15.83 1.01 7.37
C SER A 62 -17.24 1.60 7.36
N ALA A 63 -17.73 1.99 8.53
CA ALA A 63 -18.97 2.75 8.65
C ALA A 63 -18.77 4.22 8.21
N THR A 64 -19.88 4.91 7.94
CA THR A 64 -19.89 6.33 7.56
C THR A 64 -19.04 7.17 8.53
N GLY A 65 -18.13 7.98 7.96
CA GLY A 65 -17.25 8.87 8.72
C GLY A 65 -15.97 8.23 9.25
N SER A 66 -15.74 6.93 9.03
CA SER A 66 -14.50 6.23 9.41
C SER A 66 -13.67 5.84 8.18
N PRO A 67 -12.33 5.81 8.27
CA PRO A 67 -11.48 5.37 7.17
C PRO A 67 -11.58 3.85 6.95
N VAL A 68 -11.48 3.42 5.70
CA VAL A 68 -11.22 2.03 5.32
C VAL A 68 -9.80 1.67 5.75
N GLN A 69 -9.57 0.41 6.13
CA GLN A 69 -8.27 -0.05 6.61
C GLN A 69 -7.75 -1.23 5.78
N ILE A 70 -6.43 -1.31 5.67
CA ILE A 70 -5.72 -2.50 5.22
C ILE A 70 -4.95 -3.01 6.44
N LYS A 71 -5.18 -4.27 6.84
CA LYS A 71 -4.62 -4.85 8.05
C LYS A 71 -3.83 -6.10 7.73
N ALA A 72 -2.62 -6.19 8.27
CA ALA A 72 -1.85 -7.42 8.24
C ALA A 72 -2.45 -8.47 9.18
N VAL A 73 -2.55 -9.70 8.68
CA VAL A 73 -3.09 -10.86 9.40
C VAL A 73 -2.16 -12.05 9.24
N GLY A 74 -2.17 -12.96 10.21
CA GLY A 74 -1.27 -14.12 10.22
C GLY A 74 -0.94 -14.55 11.63
N SER A 75 -0.22 -15.66 11.78
CA SER A 75 0.22 -16.14 13.09
C SER A 75 1.46 -15.42 13.62
N ASP A 76 2.17 -14.69 12.76
CA ASP A 76 3.33 -13.92 13.18
C ASP A 76 2.91 -12.72 14.05
N SER A 77 3.65 -12.49 15.12
CA SER A 77 3.34 -11.43 16.08
C SER A 77 3.62 -10.02 15.55
N THR A 78 4.42 -9.89 14.49
CA THR A 78 4.80 -8.61 13.89
C THR A 78 4.87 -8.77 12.39
N ILE A 79 3.99 -8.07 11.68
CA ILE A 79 3.88 -8.12 10.22
C ILE A 79 3.92 -6.69 9.70
N SER A 80 4.89 -6.39 8.83
CA SER A 80 4.98 -5.10 8.15
C SER A 80 4.20 -5.13 6.84
N ILE A 81 3.57 -4.02 6.48
CA ILE A 81 3.01 -3.82 5.14
C ILE A 81 4.01 -3.01 4.33
N ASN A 82 4.59 -3.62 3.30
CA ASN A 82 5.53 -2.95 2.42
C ASN A 82 4.85 -2.58 1.10
N LEU A 83 4.96 -1.33 0.67
CA LEU A 83 4.42 -0.83 -0.59
C LEU A 83 5.59 -0.43 -1.47
N ILE A 84 5.76 -1.13 -2.59
CA ILE A 84 6.94 -1.00 -3.44
C ILE A 84 6.49 -0.50 -4.81
N PRO A 85 6.85 0.73 -5.20
CA PRO A 85 6.59 1.21 -6.54
C PRO A 85 7.55 0.53 -7.53
N LYS A 86 7.15 0.44 -8.80
CA LYS A 86 7.95 -0.22 -9.85
C LYS A 86 8.88 0.78 -10.54
N GLY A 87 10.10 0.33 -10.83
CA GLY A 87 11.09 1.09 -11.61
C GLY A 87 11.79 2.18 -10.79
N GLY A 88 12.91 2.69 -11.29
CA GLY A 88 13.77 3.63 -10.55
C GLY A 88 13.18 5.01 -10.28
N ALA A 89 12.03 5.34 -10.88
CA ALA A 89 11.33 6.61 -10.72
C ALA A 89 9.92 6.47 -10.12
N GLY A 90 9.50 5.24 -9.76
CA GLY A 90 8.19 5.03 -9.16
C GLY A 90 8.13 5.53 -7.72
N GLU A 91 6.99 6.09 -7.31
CA GLU A 91 6.78 6.64 -5.97
C GLU A 91 5.48 6.12 -5.37
N VAL A 92 5.45 5.95 -4.03
CA VAL A 92 4.19 5.77 -3.30
C VAL A 92 3.61 7.15 -3.04
N GLN A 93 2.34 7.37 -3.39
CA GLN A 93 1.70 8.69 -3.33
C GLN A 93 0.30 8.61 -2.68
N ILE A 94 -0.15 9.73 -2.09
CA ILE A 94 -1.54 9.98 -1.71
C ILE A 94 -1.99 11.26 -2.40
N ASN A 95 -3.02 11.18 -3.24
CA ASN A 95 -3.55 12.32 -4.01
C ASN A 95 -2.44 13.10 -4.76
N GLY A 96 -1.48 12.38 -5.35
CA GLY A 96 -0.35 12.95 -6.09
C GLY A 96 0.78 13.51 -5.21
N VAL A 97 0.68 13.39 -3.88
CA VAL A 97 1.74 13.79 -2.94
C VAL A 97 2.57 12.57 -2.54
N ASN A 98 3.88 12.67 -2.74
CA ASN A 98 4.84 11.62 -2.41
C ASN A 98 4.82 11.31 -0.91
N ILE A 99 4.66 10.03 -0.58
CA ILE A 99 4.91 9.51 0.76
C ILE A 99 6.38 9.13 0.78
N ALA A 100 7.25 10.07 1.18
CA ALA A 100 8.68 9.82 1.21
C ALA A 100 9.03 8.67 2.17
N ALA A 101 9.67 7.62 1.65
CA ALA A 101 10.20 6.53 2.47
C ALA A 101 11.29 7.10 3.40
N SER A 102 11.13 6.93 4.71
CA SER A 102 12.16 7.29 5.67
C SER A 102 13.32 6.31 5.56
N THR A 103 14.43 6.73 4.97
CA THR A 103 15.67 5.94 4.98
C THR A 103 16.43 6.05 6.31
N ASN A 104 15.96 6.86 7.27
CA ASN A 104 16.55 6.95 8.61
C ASN A 104 15.67 6.15 9.58
N GLU A 105 16.28 5.22 10.32
CA GLU A 105 15.63 4.50 11.41
C GLU A 105 14.90 5.51 12.34
N GLY A 106 13.58 5.61 12.23
CA GLY A 106 12.73 6.40 13.13
C GLY A 106 12.31 7.81 12.70
N ARG A 107 12.85 8.44 11.64
CA ARG A 107 12.35 9.76 11.18
C ARG A 107 11.32 9.61 10.07
N ARG A 108 10.11 9.21 10.44
CA ARG A 108 8.93 9.19 9.55
C ARG A 108 8.75 10.56 8.87
N ILE A 109 9.29 10.76 7.66
CA ILE A 109 8.91 11.91 6.82
C ILE A 109 7.48 11.66 6.32
N GLY A 110 6.53 11.79 7.23
CA GLY A 110 5.14 12.01 6.87
C GLY A 110 4.93 13.49 6.59
N LEU A 111 3.89 13.82 5.84
CA LEU A 111 3.41 15.19 5.59
C LEU A 111 3.24 16.02 6.89
N ALA A 112 3.12 15.37 8.06
CA ALA A 112 3.11 15.99 9.39
C ALA A 112 4.45 16.62 9.79
N ASP A 113 5.58 16.05 9.38
CA ASP A 113 6.92 16.56 9.68
C ASP A 113 7.28 17.79 8.83
N PHE A 114 6.61 17.98 7.69
CA PHE A 114 6.81 19.16 6.83
C PHE A 114 6.37 20.46 7.54
N ARG A 115 5.25 20.42 8.28
CA ARG A 115 4.78 21.58 9.07
C ARG A 115 5.71 21.89 10.26
N GLY A 116 6.33 20.86 10.83
CA GLY A 116 7.31 20.99 11.92
C GLY A 116 8.68 21.47 11.45
N GLN A 117 9.15 21.04 10.28
CA GLN A 117 10.43 21.44 9.70
C GLN A 117 10.39 22.87 9.16
N THR A 118 9.31 23.30 8.51
CA THR A 118 9.17 24.70 8.07
C THR A 118 9.13 25.67 9.27
N ALA A 119 8.41 25.33 10.34
CA ALA A 119 8.39 26.16 11.55
C ALA A 119 9.76 26.23 12.26
N ARG A 120 10.50 25.11 12.31
CA ARG A 120 11.87 25.06 12.85
C ARG A 120 12.89 25.77 11.96
N ALA A 121 12.75 25.69 10.64
CA ALA A 121 13.57 26.41 9.68
C ALA A 121 13.32 27.93 9.75
N MET A 122 12.05 28.35 9.84
CA MET A 122 11.69 29.76 10.01
C MET A 122 12.16 30.32 11.36
N ALA A 123 12.05 29.58 12.46
CA ALA A 123 12.55 30.01 13.77
C ALA A 123 14.08 30.13 13.81
N ALA A 124 14.81 29.23 13.13
CA ALA A 124 16.26 29.28 13.02
C ALA A 124 16.74 30.46 12.14
N ASP A 125 16.04 30.74 11.04
CA ASP A 125 16.30 31.89 10.16
C ASP A 125 16.02 33.22 10.88
N ILE A 126 14.90 33.32 11.61
CA ILE A 126 14.58 34.49 12.45
C ILE A 126 15.64 34.71 13.53
N ALA A 127 16.11 33.65 14.20
CA ALA A 127 17.14 33.76 15.24
C ALA A 127 18.51 34.21 14.70
N GLY A 128 18.85 33.83 13.47
CA GLY A 128 20.06 34.30 12.79
C GLY A 128 19.99 35.75 12.29
N ASN A 129 18.77 36.26 12.02
CA ASN A 129 18.54 37.58 11.46
C ASN A 129 18.14 38.65 12.50
N ILE A 130 18.02 38.33 13.79
CA ILE A 130 17.97 39.35 14.85
C ILE A 130 19.37 39.98 14.91
N PRO A 131 19.57 41.22 14.42
CA PRO A 131 20.87 41.87 14.53
C PRO A 131 21.17 41.98 16.03
N LEU A 132 22.40 41.71 16.46
CA LEU A 132 22.86 42.17 17.78
C LEU A 132 22.75 43.69 17.79
N ILE A 133 21.58 44.24 18.14
CA ILE A 133 21.46 45.60 18.62
C ILE A 133 22.23 45.58 19.93
N THR A 134 23.50 45.95 19.82
CA THR A 134 24.37 46.29 20.92
C THR A 134 23.57 47.24 21.80
N GLN A 135 23.17 46.76 22.98
CA GLN A 135 22.53 47.58 23.98
C GLN A 135 23.59 48.59 24.43
N VAL A 136 23.65 49.73 23.76
CA VAL A 136 24.50 50.85 24.16
C VAL A 136 23.88 51.37 25.45
N SER A 137 24.40 50.92 26.58
CA SER A 137 24.13 51.51 27.89
C SER A 137 24.69 52.93 27.88
N TYR A 138 23.80 53.91 28.05
CA TYR A 138 24.17 55.26 28.49
C TYR A 138 24.42 55.27 29.99
#